data_AF-A0A7J9I982-F1
#
_entry.id   AF-A0A7J9I982-F1
#
_cell.length_a   1.000
_cell.length_b   1.000
_cell.length_c   1.000
_cell.angle_alpha   90.00
_cell.angle_beta   90.00
_cell.angle_gamma   90.00
#
_symmetry.space_group_name_H-M   'P 1'
#
loop_
_entity.id
_entity.type
_entity.pdbx_description
1 polymer ?
#
loop_
_entity_poly.entity_id
_entity_poly.type
_entity_poly.pdbx_seq_one_letter_code
_entity_poly.pdbx_strand_id
1 'polypeptide(L)' 'MKDEEVEDLEWGLEQVSINEVPRNIRQASQKAYTPQLISIGPLHYRKRNLASISKHKVNYQEKFLQRTSKKTLESF' A
#
# COMPACT_ATOMS: atom_id res chain seq x y z
N MET A 1 31.99 7.84 -11.19
CA MET A 1 30.98 8.92 -11.28
C MET A 1 30.37 8.88 -12.66
N LYS A 2 29.15 8.34 -12.70
CA LYS A 2 28.03 8.57 -13.63
C LYS A 2 27.29 7.24 -13.72
N ASP A 3 26.49 6.99 -12.68
CA ASP A 3 25.40 6.02 -12.79
C ASP A 3 24.16 6.83 -13.14
N GLU A 4 23.46 6.31 -14.14
CA GLU A 4 22.42 6.95 -14.93
C GLU A 4 21.26 7.47 -14.07
N GLU A 5 20.76 8.64 -14.48
CA GLU A 5 19.54 9.23 -13.96
C GLU A 5 18.39 8.25 -14.16
N VAL A 6 17.83 7.78 -13.05
CA VAL A 6 16.58 7.04 -13.04
C VAL A 6 15.46 8.07 -13.17
N GLU A 7 15.05 8.36 -14.40
CA GLU A 7 13.79 9.01 -14.72
C GLU A 7 12.62 8.07 -14.39
N ASP A 8 12.36 7.84 -13.10
CA ASP A 8 11.20 7.04 -12.68
C ASP A 8 9.99 7.92 -12.36
N LEU A 9 9.13 7.98 -13.38
CA LEU A 9 7.67 8.16 -13.32
C LEU A 9 7.12 9.53 -12.89
N GLU A 10 7.16 10.45 -13.84
CA GLU A 10 6.15 11.51 -13.98
C GLU A 10 4.90 10.96 -14.70
N TRP A 11 4.16 10.04 -14.07
CA TRP A 11 2.85 9.60 -14.57
C TRP A 11 1.75 9.98 -13.58
N GLY A 12 1.14 11.16 -13.78
CA GLY A 12 -0.27 11.42 -13.49
C GLY A 12 -0.78 11.22 -12.06
N LEU A 13 0.00 11.59 -11.04
CA LEU A 13 -0.47 11.56 -9.66
C LEU A 13 -1.30 12.82 -9.34
N GLU A 14 -2.62 12.77 -9.53
CA GLU A 14 -3.45 13.30 -8.44
C GLU A 14 -3.03 12.51 -7.20
N GLN A 15 -2.26 13.14 -6.32
CA GLN A 15 -1.45 12.44 -5.32
C GLN A 15 -2.30 11.46 -4.50
N VAL A 16 -2.19 10.17 -4.84
CA VAL A 16 -2.80 9.10 -4.06
C VAL A 16 -2.10 9.10 -2.71
N SER A 17 -2.80 9.66 -1.71
CA SER A 17 -2.29 9.82 -0.36
C SER A 17 -3.12 8.96 0.60
N ILE A 18 -2.42 8.22 1.47
CA ILE A 18 -3.04 7.54 2.60
C ILE A 18 -2.78 8.41 3.82
N ASN A 19 -3.82 9.05 4.33
CA ASN A 19 -3.70 9.96 5.47
C ASN A 19 -3.52 9.20 6.79
N GLU A 20 -2.59 9.68 7.62
CA GLU A 20 -2.46 9.18 8.98
C GLU A 20 -3.65 9.63 9.84
N VAL A 21 -4.00 8.78 10.80
CA VAL A 21 -4.95 9.13 11.85
C VAL A 21 -4.35 10.26 12.72
N PRO A 22 -5.03 11.41 12.89
CA PRO A 22 -4.56 12.50 13.74
C PRO A 22 -4.11 12.04 15.13
N ARG A 23 -3.01 12.61 15.62
CA ARG A 23 -2.32 12.12 16.82
C ARG A 23 -3.21 12.13 18.07
N ASN A 24 -4.02 13.17 18.23
CA ASN A 24 -4.92 13.34 19.38
C ASN A 24 -5.94 12.19 19.50
N ILE A 25 -6.56 11.77 18.39
CA ILE A 25 -7.52 10.65 18.41
C ILE A 25 -6.81 9.30 18.48
N ARG A 26 -5.62 9.19 17.89
CA ARG A 26 -4.81 7.97 17.94
C ARG A 26 -4.32 7.67 19.36
N GLN A 27 -3.98 8.69 20.14
CA GLN A 27 -3.56 8.54 21.54
C GLN A 27 -4.65 7.96 22.43
N ALA A 28 -5.93 8.24 22.12
CA ALA A 28 -7.05 7.65 22.85
C ALA A 28 -7.12 6.12 22.69
N SER A 29 -6.68 5.57 21.55
CA SER A 29 -6.57 4.12 21.35
C SER A 29 -5.61 3.74 20.23
N GLN A 30 -4.34 3.51 20.58
CA GLN A 30 -3.32 3.10 19.61
C GLN A 30 -3.66 1.77 18.92
N LYS A 31 -4.32 0.84 19.64
CA LYS A 31 -4.67 -0.49 19.14
C LYS A 31 -5.77 -0.45 18.08
N ALA A 32 -6.69 0.52 18.14
CA ALA A 32 -7.74 0.68 17.13
C ALA A 32 -7.19 1.08 15.76
N TYR A 33 -6.07 1.81 15.74
CA TYR A 33 -5.47 2.36 14.52
C TYR A 33 -4.16 1.67 14.09
N THR A 34 -3.75 0.61 14.80
CA THR A 34 -2.59 -0.20 14.42
C THR A 34 -3.07 -1.50 13.77
N PRO A 35 -2.74 -1.76 12.50
CA PRO A 35 -3.16 -2.99 11.86
C PRO A 35 -2.59 -4.22 12.56
N GLN A 36 -3.45 -5.22 12.76
CA GLN A 36 -3.10 -6.47 13.43
C GLN A 36 -2.82 -7.60 12.43
N LEU A 37 -3.51 -7.60 11.29
CA LEU A 37 -3.44 -8.67 10.28
C LEU A 37 -2.83 -8.18 8.95
N ILE A 38 -3.33 -7.08 8.41
CA ILE A 38 -2.91 -6.55 7.11
C ILE A 38 -2.86 -5.01 7.16
N SER A 39 -1.75 -4.44 6.67
CA SER A 39 -1.66 -3.01 6.38
C SER A 39 -1.65 -2.79 4.88
N ILE A 40 -2.41 -1.82 4.37
CA ILE A 40 -2.37 -1.39 2.97
C ILE A 40 -1.62 -0.05 2.95
N GLY A 41 -0.61 0.08 2.11
CA GLY A 41 0.24 1.27 2.04
C GLY A 41 1.51 1.24 2.90
N PRO A 42 2.36 2.28 2.77
CA PRO A 42 3.73 2.29 3.29
C PRO A 42 3.83 2.52 4.81
N LEU A 43 2.80 3.08 5.45
CA LEU A 43 2.82 3.52 6.86
C LEU A 43 3.20 2.43 7.88
N HIS A 44 2.88 1.17 7.59
CA HIS A 44 3.24 0.03 8.45
C HIS A 44 4.08 -1.01 7.73
N TYR A 45 4.81 -0.57 6.71
CA TYR A 45 5.77 -1.41 6.00
C TYR A 45 6.82 -1.99 6.96
N ARG A 46 7.20 -3.25 6.75
CA ARG A 46 8.23 -4.00 7.51
C ARG A 46 7.97 -4.23 9.00
N LYS A 47 6.77 -4.01 9.52
CA LYS A 47 6.45 -4.45 10.88
C LYS A 47 6.47 -5.98 10.97
N ARG A 48 7.21 -6.53 11.94
CA ARG A 48 7.41 -7.98 12.08
C ARG A 48 6.09 -8.75 12.23
N ASN A 49 5.13 -8.20 12.95
CA ASN A 49 3.80 -8.79 13.13
C ASN A 49 2.99 -8.87 11.82
N LEU A 50 3.38 -8.12 10.78
CA LEU A 50 2.74 -8.10 9.46
C LEU A 50 3.61 -8.78 8.38
N ALA A 51 4.76 -9.36 8.72
CA ALA A 51 5.66 -9.93 7.73
C ALA A 51 5.06 -11.13 6.99
N SER A 52 4.28 -11.96 7.69
CA SER A 52 3.63 -13.15 7.15
C SER A 52 2.63 -12.84 6.03
N ILE A 53 1.98 -11.68 6.07
CA ILE A 53 0.99 -11.29 5.06
C ILE A 53 1.63 -10.76 3.77
N SER A 54 2.91 -10.35 3.79
CA SER A 54 3.58 -9.76 2.63
C SER A 54 3.59 -10.66 1.41
N LYS A 55 3.91 -11.96 1.59
CA LYS A 55 3.88 -12.95 0.50
C LYS A 55 2.46 -13.14 -0.06
N HIS A 56 1.46 -13.13 0.82
CA HIS A 56 0.07 -13.30 0.43
C HIS A 56 -0.43 -12.11 -0.39
N LYS A 57 -0.05 -10.88 -0.05
CA LYS A 57 -0.41 -9.68 -0.82
C LYS A 57 0.04 -9.76 -2.28
N VAL A 58 1.28 -10.19 -2.52
CA VAL A 58 1.82 -10.35 -3.88
C VAL A 58 1.01 -11.39 -4.66
N ASN A 59 0.75 -12.55 -4.05
CA ASN A 59 -0.06 -13.60 -4.67
C ASN A 59 -1.51 -13.14 -4.95
N TYR A 60 -2.13 -12.40 -4.02
CA TYR A 60 -3.47 -11.85 -4.23
C TYR A 60 -3.50 -10.81 -5.34
N GLN A 61 -2.49 -9.94 -5.42
CA GLN A 61 -2.35 -8.97 -6.50
C GLN A 61 -2.27 -9.68 -7.85
N GLU A 62 -1.41 -10.69 -7.98
CA GLU A 62 -1.27 -11.47 -9.22
C GLU A 62 -2.60 -12.14 -9.61
N LYS A 63 -3.24 -12.85 -8.67
CA LYS A 63 -4.55 -13.49 -8.91
C LYS A 63 -5.65 -12.49 -9.26
N PHE A 64 -5.64 -11.30 -8.66
CA PHE A 64 -6.58 -10.24 -8.98
C PHE A 64 -6.40 -9.77 -10.42
N LEU A 65 -5.15 -9.52 -10.83
CA LEU A 65 -4.82 -9.12 -12.20
C LEU A 65 -5.16 -10.21 -13.22
N GLN A 66 -4.98 -11.49 -12.88
CA GLN A 66 -5.37 -12.61 -13.76
C GLN A 66 -6.90 -12.71 -13.98
N ARG A 67 -7.70 -12.38 -12.97
CA ARG A 67 -9.17 -12.43 -13.05
C ARG A 67 -9.78 -11.19 -13.70
N THR A 68 -9.09 -10.05 -13.58
CA THR A 68 -9.64 -8.76 -13.96
C THR A 68 -9.11 -8.38 -15.34
N SER A 69 -10.01 -8.17 -16.30
CA SER A 69 -9.60 -7.63 -17.60
C SER A 69 -9.32 -6.13 -17.50
N LYS A 70 -8.48 -5.59 -18.40
CA LYS A 70 -8.25 -4.14 -18.50
C LYS A 70 -9.57 -3.37 -18.63
N LYS A 71 -10.51 -3.89 -19.44
CA LYS A 71 -11.87 -3.35 -19.61
C LYS A 71 -12.66 -3.30 -18.29
N THR A 72 -12.49 -4.29 -17.42
CA THR A 72 -13.14 -4.34 -16.10
C THR A 72 -12.53 -3.31 -15.16
N LEU A 73 -11.22 -3.06 -15.26
CA LEU A 73 -10.55 -2.08 -14.41
C LEU A 73 -10.91 -0.64 -14.80
N GLU A 74 -11.02 -0.36 -16.10
CA GLU A 74 -11.40 0.94 -16.65
C GLU A 74 -12.87 1.31 -16.45
N SER A 75 -13.70 0.37 -15.98
CA SER A 75 -15.12 0.63 -15.68
C SER A 75 -15.38 1.12 -14.24
N PHE A 76 -14.35 1.17 -13.39
CA PHE A 76 -14.42 1.74 -12.04
C PHE A 76 -13.92 3.18 -12.03
#